data_AF-A0A6V7U2G9-F1
#
_entry.id   AF-A0A6V7U2G9-F1
#
_cell.length_a   1.000
_cell.length_b   1.000
_cell.length_c   1.000
_cell.angle_alpha   90.00
_cell.angle_beta   90.00
_cell.angle_gamma   90.00
#
_symmetry.space_group_name_H-M   'P 1'
#
loop_
_entity.id
_entity.type
_entity.pdbx_description
1 polymer ?
#
loop_
_entity_poly.entity_id
_entity_poly.type
_entity_poly.pdbx_seq_one_letter_code
_entity_poly.pdbx_strand_id
1 'polypeptide(L)'
;MLFLLFLIIIVNNSNIFCLLLKYPIENGTENPKLLVENWKENVVYLIRYPRISSLPDLDVNCFKLEIWLKLKEIQFYRINNQFKLGSPQNGQVPFIQFNGDFIEGMENIINKLKHLGKPLAENENEKKVEEIVDNILFPYVFPL
;
A
#
# COMPACT_ATOMS: atom_id res chain seq x y z
N MET A 1 -30.48 5.62 3.08
CA MET A 1 -30.11 4.22 3.39
C MET A 1 -29.47 3.51 2.19
N LEU A 2 -30.07 3.54 1.00
CA LEU A 2 -29.50 2.91 -0.22
C LEU A 2 -28.14 3.51 -0.67
N PHE A 3 -27.94 4.81 -0.49
CA PHE A 3 -26.71 5.52 -0.90
C PHE A 3 -25.49 5.17 -0.02
N LEU A 4 -25.72 4.91 1.27
CA LEU A 4 -24.68 4.46 2.21
C LEU A 4 -24.26 3.01 1.92
N LEU A 5 -25.23 2.13 1.62
CA LEU A 5 -24.94 0.77 1.18
C LEU A 5 -24.15 0.75 -0.14
N PHE A 6 -24.44 1.68 -1.06
CA PHE A 6 -23.69 1.81 -2.31
C PHE A 6 -22.23 2.27 -2.09
N LEU A 7 -22.02 3.22 -1.17
CA LEU A 7 -20.67 3.63 -0.74
C LEU A 7 -19.91 2.49 -0.06
N ILE A 8 -20.56 1.70 0.79
CA ILE A 8 -19.96 0.53 1.46
C ILE A 8 -19.58 -0.55 0.43
N ILE A 9 -20.41 -0.81 -0.59
CA ILE A 9 -20.10 -1.75 -1.66
C ILE A 9 -18.93 -1.25 -2.53
N ILE A 10 -18.84 0.06 -2.80
CA ILE A 10 -17.71 0.66 -3.54
C ILE A 10 -16.42 0.60 -2.72
N VAL A 11 -16.49 0.79 -1.41
CA VAL A 11 -15.32 0.74 -0.51
C VAL A 11 -14.85 -0.69 -0.25
N ASN A 12 -15.76 -1.66 -0.11
CA ASN A 12 -15.42 -3.06 0.17
C ASN A 12 -14.94 -3.85 -1.05
N ASN A 13 -15.28 -3.42 -2.26
CA ASN A 13 -14.69 -3.97 -3.48
C ASN A 13 -13.56 -3.03 -3.91
N SER A 14 -12.35 -3.28 -3.41
CA SER A 14 -11.13 -2.56 -3.79
C SER A 14 -10.93 -2.48 -5.32
N ASN A 15 -11.51 -3.43 -6.07
CA ASN A 15 -11.54 -3.42 -7.54
C ASN A 15 -12.49 -2.36 -8.16
N ILE A 16 -13.60 -1.99 -7.50
CA ILE A 16 -14.58 -1.01 -8.02
C ILE A 16 -14.13 0.43 -7.75
N PHE A 17 -13.47 0.67 -6.61
CA PHE A 17 -12.87 1.98 -6.34
C PHE A 17 -11.79 2.34 -7.37
N CYS A 18 -11.00 1.34 -7.80
CA CYS A 18 -10.02 1.49 -8.89
C CYS A 18 -10.68 1.84 -10.25
N LEU A 19 -11.90 1.36 -10.53
CA LEU A 19 -12.63 1.67 -11.78
C LEU A 19 -13.16 3.12 -11.85
N LEU A 20 -13.43 3.74 -10.69
CA LEU A 20 -13.92 5.13 -10.62
C LEU A 20 -12.78 6.15 -10.65
N LEU A 21 -11.57 5.76 -10.23
CA LEU A 21 -10.35 6.54 -10.41
C LEU A 21 -9.80 6.29 -11.82
N LYS A 22 -10.46 6.82 -12.85
CA LYS A 22 -9.81 6.98 -14.16
C LYS A 22 -8.61 7.91 -14.00
N TYR A 23 -7.41 7.37 -13.91
CA TYR A 23 -6.35 7.78 -14.82
C TYR A 23 -5.35 6.65 -15.03
N PRO A 24 -5.08 6.27 -16.29
CA PRO A 24 -4.04 5.31 -16.60
C PRO A 24 -2.70 5.92 -16.18
N ILE A 25 -1.86 5.18 -15.44
CA ILE A 25 -0.45 5.22 -15.82
C ILE A 25 -0.47 4.70 -17.26
N GLU A 26 0.01 5.50 -18.20
CA GLU A 26 0.10 5.14 -19.62
C GLU A 26 0.33 3.64 -19.76
N ASN A 27 -0.72 2.93 -20.16
CA ASN A 27 -0.75 1.48 -20.21
C ASN A 27 0.51 1.00 -20.94
N GLY A 28 1.37 0.26 -20.24
CA GLY A 28 2.44 -0.51 -20.88
C GLY A 28 3.47 0.30 -21.65
N THR A 29 3.96 1.42 -21.11
CA THR A 29 5.31 1.84 -21.50
C THR A 29 6.30 0.85 -20.87
N GLU A 30 7.22 0.29 -21.67
CA GLU A 30 8.24 -0.67 -21.19
C GLU A 30 9.09 -0.11 -20.04
N ASN A 31 9.03 1.21 -19.82
CA ASN A 31 9.68 1.93 -18.71
C ASN A 31 8.73 3.01 -18.14
N PRO A 32 7.92 2.69 -17.11
CA PRO A 32 7.08 3.68 -16.43
C PRO A 32 7.95 4.80 -15.83
N LYS A 33 7.53 6.06 -16.00
CA LYS A 33 8.26 7.22 -15.46
C LYS A 33 8.34 7.15 -13.92
N LEU A 34 9.54 7.31 -13.38
CA LEU A 34 9.76 7.40 -11.93
C LEU A 34 8.96 8.55 -11.32
N LEU A 35 8.36 8.29 -10.15
CA LEU A 35 7.63 9.32 -9.38
C LEU A 35 8.59 10.20 -8.59
N VAL A 36 9.72 9.62 -8.17
CA VAL A 36 10.79 10.31 -7.49
C VAL A 36 12.03 10.23 -8.37
N GLU A 37 12.34 11.30 -9.10
CA GLU A 37 13.46 11.30 -10.07
C GLU A 37 14.82 11.19 -9.36
N ASN A 38 15.02 11.95 -8.26
CA ASN A 38 16.25 11.93 -7.46
C ASN A 38 16.11 10.99 -6.24
N TRP A 39 15.77 9.73 -6.50
CA TRP A 39 15.62 8.72 -5.45
C TRP A 39 16.96 8.38 -4.80
N LYS A 40 16.91 7.92 -3.55
CA LYS A 40 18.09 7.46 -2.79
C LYS A 40 18.16 5.94 -2.77
N GLU A 41 19.36 5.40 -2.94
CA GLU A 41 19.60 3.96 -2.85
C GLU A 41 19.20 3.42 -1.48
N ASN A 42 18.58 2.24 -1.48
CA ASN A 42 18.08 1.52 -0.30
C ASN A 42 17.02 2.28 0.51
N VAL A 43 16.38 3.28 -0.10
CA VAL A 43 15.22 3.98 0.47
C VAL A 43 13.97 3.58 -0.28
N VAL A 44 12.96 3.14 0.47
CA VAL A 44 11.66 2.77 -0.10
C VAL A 44 10.77 4.00 -0.22
N TYR A 45 10.17 4.20 -1.38
CA TYR A 45 9.12 5.20 -1.57
C TYR A 45 7.80 4.46 -1.69
N LEU A 46 7.01 4.44 -0.61
CA LEU A 46 5.72 3.74 -0.52
C LEU A 46 4.60 4.62 -1.06
N ILE A 47 4.00 4.22 -2.19
CA ILE A 47 2.87 4.89 -2.79
C ILE A 47 1.58 4.31 -2.22
N ARG A 48 0.73 5.20 -1.69
CA ARG A 48 -0.51 4.87 -0.99
C ARG A 48 -1.55 5.98 -1.13
N TYR A 49 -2.79 5.68 -0.74
CA TYR A 49 -3.85 6.68 -0.69
C TYR A 49 -3.57 7.78 0.35
N PRO A 50 -4.16 8.98 0.16
CA PRO A 50 -4.16 10.01 1.19
C PRO A 50 -4.65 9.48 2.53
N ARG A 51 -4.02 9.94 3.62
CA ARG A 51 -4.61 9.81 4.95
C ARG A 51 -5.86 10.65 5.03
N ILE A 52 -6.89 10.09 5.62
CA ILE A 52 -8.06 10.84 6.08
C ILE A 52 -7.95 10.99 7.60
N SER A 53 -8.59 12.00 8.17
CA SER A 53 -8.44 12.37 9.59
C SER A 53 -8.74 11.23 10.56
N SER A 54 -9.63 10.31 10.19
CA SER A 54 -10.04 9.16 11.00
C SER A 54 -9.22 7.89 10.78
N LEU A 55 -8.48 7.78 9.66
CA LEU A 55 -7.84 6.52 9.25
C LEU A 55 -6.36 6.68 8.87
N PRO A 56 -5.49 5.77 9.35
CA PRO A 56 -4.07 5.78 8.99
C PRO A 56 -3.82 5.40 7.54
N ASP A 57 -4.71 4.64 6.88
CA ASP A 57 -4.76 4.37 5.45
C ASP A 57 -6.17 3.89 5.05
N LEU A 58 -6.53 4.05 3.78
CA LEU A 58 -7.79 3.52 3.22
C LEU A 58 -7.63 2.10 2.69
N ASP A 59 -6.40 1.69 2.38
CA ASP A 59 -6.10 0.34 1.94
C ASP A 59 -5.33 -0.43 3.03
N VAL A 60 -5.80 -1.64 3.31
CA VAL A 60 -5.30 -2.45 4.43
C VAL A 60 -3.96 -3.08 4.11
N ASN A 61 -3.72 -3.43 2.85
CA ASN A 61 -2.43 -3.94 2.41
C ASN A 61 -1.35 -2.84 2.52
N CYS A 62 -1.68 -1.59 2.19
CA CYS A 62 -0.81 -0.43 2.41
C CYS A 62 -0.47 -0.26 3.89
N PHE A 63 -1.47 -0.39 4.76
CA PHE A 63 -1.27 -0.25 6.21
C PHE A 63 -0.41 -1.37 6.79
N LYS A 64 -0.69 -2.63 6.44
CA LYS A 64 0.12 -3.80 6.82
C LYS A 64 1.57 -3.63 6.36
N LEU A 65 1.78 -3.25 5.10
CA LEU A 65 3.10 -3.00 4.55
C LEU A 65 3.84 -1.87 5.29
N GLU A 66 3.15 -0.78 5.64
CA GLU A 66 3.74 0.30 6.41
C GLU A 66 4.22 -0.16 7.79
N ILE A 67 3.41 -0.97 8.49
CA ILE A 67 3.78 -1.54 9.79
C ILE A 67 4.99 -2.46 9.62
N TRP A 68 4.97 -3.35 8.61
CA TRP A 68 6.06 -4.27 8.35
C TRP A 68 7.40 -3.54 8.08
N LEU A 69 7.37 -2.48 7.26
CA LEU A 69 8.55 -1.64 7.00
C LEU A 69 9.08 -0.98 8.28
N LYS A 70 8.19 -0.49 9.16
CA LYS A 70 8.56 0.07 10.46
C LYS A 70 9.19 -0.97 11.38
N LEU A 71 8.60 -2.16 11.47
CA LEU A 71 9.10 -3.24 12.34
C LEU A 71 10.49 -3.71 11.91
N LYS A 72 10.76 -3.75 10.59
CA LYS A 72 12.09 -4.05 10.06
C LYS A 72 13.07 -2.89 10.15
N GLU A 73 12.64 -1.71 10.62
CA GLU A 73 13.44 -0.49 10.61
C GLU A 73 14.00 -0.15 9.22
N ILE A 74 13.25 -0.48 8.17
CA ILE A 74 13.59 -0.10 6.80
C ILE A 74 13.26 1.37 6.62
N GLN A 75 14.19 2.16 6.08
CA GLN A 75 13.94 3.57 5.79
C GLN A 75 12.96 3.71 4.62
N PHE A 76 11.87 4.45 4.84
CA PHE A 76 10.89 4.71 3.80
C PHE A 76 10.25 6.10 3.88
N TYR A 77 9.78 6.58 2.73
CA TYR A 77 8.94 7.76 2.59
C TYR A 77 7.54 7.36 2.13
N ARG A 78 6.52 8.06 2.62
CA ARG A 78 5.14 7.90 2.16
C ARG A 78 4.87 8.89 1.06
N ILE A 79 4.44 8.40 -0.08
CA ILE A 79 4.05 9.20 -1.24
C ILE A 79 2.54 9.07 -1.40
N ASN A 80 1.86 10.20 -1.33
CA ASN A 80 0.41 10.27 -1.49
C ASN A 80 0.05 10.28 -2.98
N ASN A 81 -0.73 9.31 -3.41
CA ASN A 81 -1.15 9.16 -4.81
C ASN A 81 -2.29 10.12 -5.24
N GLN A 82 -2.81 10.94 -4.32
CA GLN A 82 -3.93 11.86 -4.49
C GLN A 82 -5.21 11.23 -5.07
N PHE A 83 -5.41 9.92 -4.89
CA PHE A 83 -6.45 9.15 -5.59
C PHE A 83 -6.36 9.23 -7.13
N LYS A 84 -5.17 9.47 -7.69
CA LYS A 84 -4.98 9.61 -9.15
C LYS A 84 -4.04 8.58 -9.75
N LEU A 85 -3.28 7.88 -8.93
CA LEU A 85 -2.18 7.03 -9.38
C LEU A 85 -2.26 5.64 -8.76
N GLY A 86 -2.43 4.64 -9.61
CA GLY A 86 -2.30 3.22 -9.27
C GLY A 86 -0.94 2.67 -9.69
N SER A 87 -0.66 1.39 -9.43
CA SER A 87 0.58 0.75 -9.89
C SER A 87 0.69 0.69 -11.42
N PRO A 88 1.90 0.63 -11.99
CA PRO A 88 2.08 0.66 -13.45
C PRO A 88 1.43 -0.49 -14.22
N GLN A 89 1.37 -1.69 -13.65
CA GLN A 89 0.86 -2.87 -14.35
C GLN A 89 -0.61 -3.13 -14.01
N ASN A 90 -0.99 -3.06 -12.73
CA ASN A 90 -2.34 -3.41 -12.29
C ASN A 90 -3.21 -2.23 -11.83
N GLY A 91 -2.66 -1.01 -11.73
CA GLY A 91 -3.42 0.17 -11.28
C GLY A 91 -3.83 0.12 -9.81
N GLN A 92 -3.18 -0.73 -8.99
CA GLN A 92 -3.54 -0.95 -7.59
C GLN A 92 -2.53 -0.33 -6.62
N VAL A 93 -2.90 -0.20 -5.35
CA VAL A 93 -2.00 0.11 -4.24
C VAL A 93 -2.05 -1.04 -3.22
N PRO A 94 -1.00 -1.28 -2.41
CA PRO A 94 0.28 -0.60 -2.40
C PRO A 94 1.18 -0.97 -3.59
N PHE A 95 1.97 0.00 -4.00
CA PHE A 95 3.19 -0.24 -4.78
C PHE A 95 4.30 0.67 -4.28
N ILE A 96 5.54 0.32 -4.58
CA ILE A 96 6.72 1.10 -4.18
C ILE A 96 7.55 1.49 -5.39
N GLN A 97 8.29 2.59 -5.23
CA GLN A 97 9.50 2.83 -6.00
C GLN A 97 10.71 2.51 -5.11
N PHE A 98 11.61 1.66 -5.59
CA PHE A 98 12.78 1.22 -4.85
C PHE A 98 13.95 0.96 -5.80
N ASN A 99 15.09 1.61 -5.56
CA ASN A 99 16.30 1.50 -6.37
C ASN A 99 16.08 1.70 -7.89
N GLY A 100 15.18 2.61 -8.25
CA GLY A 100 14.86 2.90 -9.64
C GLY A 100 13.82 1.98 -10.29
N ASP A 101 13.29 1.00 -9.55
CA ASP A 101 12.25 0.09 -10.05
C ASP A 101 10.91 0.32 -9.35
N PHE A 102 9.82 -0.01 -10.05
CA PHE A 102 8.50 -0.14 -9.44
C PHE A 102 8.21 -1.59 -9.08
N ILE A 103 7.69 -1.81 -7.87
CA ILE A 103 7.26 -3.13 -7.41
C ILE A 103 5.85 -3.00 -6.86
N GLU A 104 4.94 -3.80 -7.40
CA GLU A 104 3.52 -3.79 -7.05
C GLU A 104 3.10 -5.06 -6.32
N GLY A 105 2.12 -4.90 -5.43
CA GLY A 105 1.58 -5.98 -4.61
C GLY A 105 2.40 -6.23 -3.35
N MET A 106 1.70 -6.32 -2.21
CA MET A 106 2.31 -6.45 -0.89
C MET A 106 3.28 -7.65 -0.79
N GLU A 107 2.90 -8.82 -1.30
CA GLU A 107 3.73 -10.02 -1.25
C GLU A 107 5.04 -9.88 -2.04
N ASN A 108 4.96 -9.32 -3.25
CA ASN A 108 6.13 -9.07 -4.11
C ASN A 108 7.07 -8.07 -3.45
N ILE A 109 6.52 -7.02 -2.86
CA ILE A 109 7.27 -6.00 -2.13
C ILE A 109 8.00 -6.63 -0.94
N ILE A 110 7.29 -7.39 -0.10
CA ILE A 110 7.89 -8.09 1.05
C ILE A 110 8.98 -9.04 0.58
N ASN A 111 8.72 -9.85 -0.44
CA ASN A 111 9.70 -10.78 -0.99
C ASN A 111 10.96 -10.08 -1.51
N LYS A 112 10.81 -8.92 -2.16
CA LYS A 112 11.94 -8.12 -2.59
C LYS A 112 12.71 -7.55 -1.40
N LEU A 113 12.03 -7.02 -0.39
CA LEU A 113 12.65 -6.25 0.70
C LEU A 113 13.06 -7.07 1.92
N LYS A 114 12.66 -8.35 2.04
CA LYS A 114 12.83 -9.15 3.27
C LYS A 114 14.27 -9.24 3.78
N HIS A 115 15.25 -9.14 2.88
CA HIS A 115 16.68 -9.17 3.17
C HIS A 115 17.24 -7.85 3.75
N LEU A 116 16.47 -6.77 3.69
CA LEU A 116 16.84 -5.47 4.25
C LEU A 116 16.37 -5.31 5.69
N GLY A 117 16.94 -4.32 6.38
CA GLY A 117 16.55 -3.97 7.74
C GLY A 117 16.88 -5.07 8.75
N LYS A 118 16.25 -5.00 9.91
CA LYS A 118 16.42 -5.98 10.97
C LYS A 118 15.73 -7.30 10.62
N PRO A 119 16.33 -8.45 11.00
CA PRO A 119 15.60 -9.71 10.98
C PRO A 119 14.42 -9.56 11.93
N LEU A 120 13.23 -9.85 11.44
CA LEU A 120 12.11 -10.11 12.32
C LEU A 120 12.37 -11.50 12.87
N ALA A 121 12.37 -11.63 14.19
CA ALA A 121 12.48 -12.95 14.79
C ALA A 121 11.34 -13.79 14.20
N GLU A 122 11.65 -14.99 13.69
CA GLU A 122 10.71 -15.98 13.17
C GLU A 122 9.79 -16.50 14.29
N ASN A 123 8.97 -15.61 14.84
CA ASN A 123 8.40 -15.76 16.16
C ASN A 123 7.07 -15.00 16.14
N GLU A 124 6.00 -15.68 16.54
CA GLU A 124 4.65 -15.23 16.98
C GLU A 124 4.23 -13.75 16.83
N ASN A 125 5.12 -12.78 17.07
CA ASN A 125 4.91 -11.34 16.92
C ASN A 125 4.47 -10.90 15.52
N GLU A 126 5.02 -11.45 14.43
CA GLU A 126 4.62 -11.05 13.07
C GLU A 126 3.18 -11.51 12.78
N LYS A 127 2.88 -12.78 13.09
CA LYS A 127 1.51 -13.32 13.08
C LYS A 127 0.58 -12.53 14.00
N LYS A 128 1.05 -12.14 15.18
CA LYS A 128 0.29 -11.36 16.16
C LYS A 128 0.03 -9.94 15.68
N VAL A 129 0.93 -9.35 14.91
CA VAL A 129 0.72 -8.04 14.27
C VAL A 129 -0.31 -8.16 13.16
N GLU A 130 -0.20 -9.18 12.31
CA GLU A 130 -1.23 -9.47 11.30
C GLU A 130 -2.59 -9.71 11.96
N GLU A 131 -2.62 -10.52 13.02
CA GLU A 131 -3.82 -10.82 13.79
C GLU A 131 -4.39 -9.59 14.50
N ILE A 132 -3.56 -8.72 15.08
CA ILE A 132 -4.01 -7.44 15.67
C ILE A 132 -4.56 -6.53 14.58
N VAL A 133 -3.90 -6.44 13.42
CA VAL A 133 -4.36 -5.62 12.31
C VAL A 133 -5.71 -6.14 11.79
N ASP A 134 -5.84 -7.44 11.60
CA ASP A 134 -7.03 -8.06 11.00
C ASP A 134 -8.19 -8.21 11.98
N ASN A 135 -7.93 -8.57 13.24
CA ASN A 135 -9.00 -8.86 14.22
C ASN A 135 -9.35 -7.66 15.11
N ILE A 136 -8.44 -6.69 15.27
CA ILE A 136 -8.67 -5.53 16.14
C ILE A 136 -8.76 -4.25 15.33
N LEU A 137 -7.75 -3.92 14.52
CA LEU A 137 -7.75 -2.64 13.84
C LEU A 137 -8.78 -2.63 12.70
N PHE A 138 -8.85 -3.66 11.88
CA PHE A 138 -9.75 -3.71 10.72
C PHE A 138 -11.23 -3.51 11.11
N PRO A 139 -11.81 -4.23 12.10
CA PRO A 139 -13.23 -4.08 12.44
C PRO A 139 -13.55 -2.72 13.09
N TYR A 140 -12.60 -2.13 13.83
CA TYR A 140 -12.76 -0.80 14.41
C TYR A 140 -12.63 0.32 13.38
N VAL A 141 -11.75 0.12 12.40
CA VAL A 141 -11.40 1.12 11.39
C VAL A 141 -12.38 1.11 10.21
N PHE A 142 -12.89 -0.07 9.85
CA PHE A 142 -13.89 -0.29 8.81
C PHE A 142 -15.10 -1.01 9.40
N PRO A 143 -15.89 -0.36 10.28
CA PRO A 143 -17.10 -0.96 10.81
C PRO A 143 -18.11 -1.13 9.66
N LEU A 144 -18.37 -2.38 9.28
CA LEU A 144 -19.44 -2.78 8.37
C LEU A 144 -20.81 -2.41 8.94
#